data_AF-A0A2N1TTZ0-F1
#
_entry.id   AF-A0A2N1TTZ0-F1
#
_cell.length_a   1.000
_cell.length_b   1.000
_cell.length_c   1.000
_cell.angle_alpha   90.00
_cell.angle_beta   90.00
_cell.angle_gamma   90.00
#
_symmetry.space_group_name_H-M   'P 1'
#
loop_
_entity.id
_entity.type
_entity.pdbx_description
1 polymer ?
#
loop_
_entity_poly.entity_id
_entity_poly.type
_entity_poly.pdbx_seq_one_letter_code
_entity_poly.pdbx_strand_id
1 'polypeptide(L)'
;MFLLFCSCSAQLQAWSYHTHRKITADAVRLMPESFRRDFSGKKSHFLKGATDPDILIKDFTSHVYHPDGSATDGLYRIQQLFDKAVELISSNQSADSIAYTLGLMSHYIADINQPLHTAGRDYDANESEYHSLFERDLNPVLKELTLPVIEYRPVNFVEDRVKAMAKEANRYYDEIGIAYREGKGLTPLRPMAERQITAATQNVVDFWLGAYQAAGRIFPESAAMAQNESPDENWSSKETPQSKSSSDQVNINTASADDLATFFNIPKSKALRIIEGRPFSSVYDLAKVDGFNVHFVRRHKDRIKL
;
A
#
# COMPACT_ATOMS: atom_id res chain seq x y z
N MET A 1 22.66 1.19 40.43
CA MET A 1 22.82 0.53 39.13
C MET A 1 21.46 0.52 38.46
N PHE A 2 21.17 1.51 37.61
CA PHE A 2 19.89 1.62 36.92
C PHE A 2 19.89 0.67 35.72
N LEU A 3 19.04 -0.35 35.77
CA LEU A 3 18.74 -1.20 34.62
C LEU A 3 17.77 -0.44 33.72
N LEU A 4 18.29 0.14 32.63
CA LEU A 4 17.47 0.54 31.49
C LEU A 4 16.96 -0.73 30.82
N PHE A 5 15.66 -1.02 30.97
CA PHE A 5 14.97 -1.90 30.05
C PHE A 5 14.75 -1.13 28.74
N CYS A 6 15.52 -1.47 27.71
CA CYS A 6 15.17 -1.13 26.33
C CYS A 6 13.92 -1.91 25.96
N SER A 7 12.76 -1.25 26.05
CA SER A 7 11.53 -1.71 25.43
C SER A 7 11.73 -1.67 23.91
N CYS A 8 11.78 -2.81 23.25
CA CYS A 8 11.60 -2.87 21.80
C CYS A 8 10.23 -2.28 21.48
N SER A 9 10.21 -1.09 20.88
CA SER A 9 9.00 -0.49 20.33
C SER A 9 8.40 -1.48 19.33
N ALA A 10 7.22 -1.99 19.63
CA ALA A 10 6.41 -2.72 18.66
C ALA A 10 6.26 -1.80 17.44
N GLN A 11 6.76 -2.25 16.31
CA GLN A 11 6.65 -1.53 15.06
C GLN A 11 5.16 -1.48 14.72
N LEU A 12 4.57 -0.29 14.80
CA LEU A 12 3.25 0.02 14.25
C LEU A 12 3.32 -0.31 12.76
N GLN A 13 2.87 -1.52 12.41
CA GLN A 13 2.56 -1.86 11.04
C GLN A 13 1.21 -1.19 10.80
N ALA A 14 1.10 -0.46 9.71
CA ALA A 14 -0.16 -0.14 9.08
C ALA A 14 -0.94 -1.41 8.72
N TRP A 15 -2.15 -1.26 8.16
CA TRP A 15 -2.87 -2.40 7.57
C TRP A 15 -1.88 -3.34 6.89
N SER A 16 -2.03 -4.65 7.04
CA SER A 16 -0.99 -5.57 6.53
C SER A 16 -0.63 -5.29 5.06
N TYR A 17 0.61 -5.58 4.67
CA TYR A 17 1.09 -5.45 3.29
C TYR A 17 0.08 -5.93 2.22
N HIS A 18 -0.66 -7.00 2.52
CA HIS A 18 -1.68 -7.56 1.62
C HIS A 18 -2.96 -6.73 1.58
N THR A 19 -3.37 -6.16 2.71
CA THR A 19 -4.56 -5.33 2.84
C THR A 19 -4.43 -4.05 2.04
N HIS A 20 -3.31 -3.32 2.14
CA HIS A 20 -3.04 -2.15 1.29
C HIS A 20 -3.14 -2.49 -0.19
N ARG A 21 -2.45 -3.55 -0.63
CA ARG A 21 -2.48 -3.96 -2.03
C ARG A 21 -3.88 -4.31 -2.51
N LYS A 22 -4.71 -4.91 -1.66
CA LYS A 22 -6.09 -5.22 -1.99
C LYS A 22 -6.91 -3.95 -2.13
N ILE A 23 -6.88 -3.06 -1.14
CA ILE A 23 -7.62 -1.78 -1.17
C ILE A 23 -7.27 -0.98 -2.43
N THR A 24 -5.97 -0.82 -2.73
CA THR A 24 -5.51 -0.11 -3.92
C THR A 24 -5.93 -0.82 -5.21
N ALA A 25 -5.83 -2.15 -5.27
CA ALA A 25 -6.24 -2.91 -6.45
C ALA A 25 -7.74 -2.83 -6.71
N ASP A 26 -8.55 -2.90 -5.65
CA ASP A 26 -9.99 -2.76 -5.71
C ASP A 26 -10.37 -1.34 -6.14
N ALA A 27 -9.70 -0.31 -5.60
CA ALA A 27 -9.89 1.08 -6.03
C ALA A 27 -9.59 1.27 -7.53
N VAL A 28 -8.49 0.70 -8.05
CA VAL A 28 -8.21 0.79 -9.50
C VAL A 28 -9.31 0.14 -10.33
N ARG A 29 -9.82 -1.03 -9.92
CA ARG A 29 -10.94 -1.69 -10.63
C ARG A 29 -12.23 -0.86 -10.59
N LEU A 30 -12.42 -0.08 -9.54
CA LEU A 30 -13.60 0.74 -9.32
C LEU A 30 -13.50 2.15 -9.91
N MET A 31 -12.34 2.55 -10.43
CA MET A 31 -12.22 3.79 -11.19
C MET A 31 -12.91 3.69 -12.56
N PRO A 32 -13.28 4.83 -13.16
CA PRO A 32 -13.88 4.90 -14.51
C PRO A 32 -13.09 4.12 -15.57
N GLU A 33 -13.77 3.59 -16.59
CA GLU A 33 -13.15 2.81 -17.67
C GLU A 33 -12.01 3.57 -18.34
N SER A 34 -12.24 4.85 -18.67
CA SER A 34 -11.24 5.73 -19.26
C SER A 34 -9.97 5.85 -18.42
N PHE A 35 -10.10 5.98 -17.09
CA PHE A 35 -8.97 5.91 -16.17
C PHE A 35 -8.26 4.56 -16.27
N ARG A 36 -8.98 3.45 -16.18
CA ARG A 36 -8.38 2.10 -16.22
C ARG A 36 -7.60 1.86 -17.51
N ARG A 37 -8.12 2.32 -18.65
CA ARG A 37 -7.46 2.26 -19.94
C ARG A 37 -6.16 3.06 -19.96
N ASP A 38 -6.16 4.29 -19.45
CA ASP A 38 -4.97 5.16 -19.39
C ASP A 38 -3.85 4.57 -18.51
N PHE A 39 -4.21 3.75 -17.52
CA PHE A 39 -3.26 3.07 -16.63
C PHE A 39 -3.07 1.57 -16.93
N SER A 40 -3.45 1.12 -18.12
CA SER A 40 -3.20 -0.25 -18.54
C SER A 40 -1.71 -0.61 -18.40
N GLY A 41 -1.42 -1.73 -17.74
CA GLY A 41 -0.05 -2.16 -17.44
C GLY A 41 0.64 -1.44 -16.28
N LYS A 42 0.00 -0.48 -15.58
CA LYS A 42 0.63 0.31 -14.48
C LYS A 42 0.37 -0.24 -13.07
N LYS A 43 -0.22 -1.43 -12.97
CA LYS A 43 -0.53 -2.12 -11.71
C LYS A 43 0.64 -2.15 -10.73
N SER A 44 1.85 -2.44 -11.21
CA SER A 44 3.04 -2.52 -10.36
C SER A 44 3.36 -1.20 -9.66
N HIS A 45 3.12 -0.05 -10.29
CA HIS A 45 3.39 1.26 -9.73
C HIS A 45 2.41 1.62 -8.61
N PHE A 46 1.10 1.39 -8.81
CA PHE A 46 0.10 1.54 -7.76
C PHE A 46 0.43 0.69 -6.54
N LEU A 47 0.69 -0.61 -6.76
CA LEU A 47 0.95 -1.55 -5.67
C LEU A 47 2.29 -1.33 -4.99
N LYS A 48 3.27 -0.76 -5.69
CA LYS A 48 4.53 -0.31 -5.08
C LYS A 48 4.27 0.88 -4.17
N GLY A 49 3.60 1.92 -4.68
CA GLY A 49 3.24 3.11 -3.90
C GLY A 49 2.42 2.77 -2.65
N ALA A 50 1.48 1.83 -2.76
CA ALA A 50 0.64 1.40 -1.64
C ALA A 50 1.38 0.68 -0.51
N THR A 51 2.63 0.27 -0.72
CA THR A 51 3.39 -0.53 0.27
C THR A 51 4.70 0.12 0.69
N ASP A 52 5.28 0.99 -0.15
CA ASP A 52 6.54 1.68 0.12
C ASP A 52 6.58 2.50 1.41
N PRO A 53 5.48 3.10 1.90
CA PRO A 53 5.45 3.74 3.20
C PRO A 53 5.97 2.84 4.33
N ASP A 54 5.50 1.59 4.43
CA ASP A 54 5.95 0.67 5.49
C ASP A 54 7.35 0.09 5.26
N ILE A 55 7.73 -0.12 4.00
CA ILE A 55 8.92 -0.92 3.68
C ILE A 55 10.17 -0.07 3.40
N LEU A 56 10.01 1.14 2.87
CA LEU A 56 11.10 1.99 2.40
C LEU A 56 11.09 3.38 3.05
N ILE A 57 9.96 4.07 3.08
CA ILE A 57 9.88 5.47 3.54
C ILE A 57 9.92 5.53 5.06
N LYS A 58 9.10 4.70 5.73
CA LYS A 58 9.02 4.51 7.18
C LYS A 58 8.77 5.81 7.94
N ASP A 59 7.90 6.66 7.43
CA ASP A 59 7.46 7.90 8.07
C ASP A 59 6.34 7.62 9.08
N PHE A 60 6.67 6.95 10.19
CA PHE A 60 5.71 6.36 11.13
C PHE A 60 4.60 7.29 11.63
N THR A 61 4.85 8.60 11.79
CA THR A 61 3.83 9.54 12.28
C THR A 61 2.75 9.84 11.23
N SER A 62 3.07 9.74 9.93
CA SER A 62 2.14 9.96 8.83
C SER A 62 1.05 8.88 8.71
N HIS A 63 1.19 7.74 9.40
CA HIS A 63 0.23 6.64 9.33
C HIS A 63 -0.98 6.84 10.23
N VAL A 64 -1.00 7.86 11.08
CA VAL A 64 -2.05 8.05 12.08
C VAL A 64 -2.73 9.40 11.94
N TYR A 65 -3.99 9.44 12.36
CA TYR A 65 -4.72 10.67 12.60
C TYR A 65 -5.67 10.48 13.77
N HIS A 66 -5.44 11.19 14.87
CA HIS A 66 -6.28 11.10 16.06
C HIS A 66 -7.34 12.20 16.04
N PRO A 67 -8.64 11.87 16.10
CA PRO A 67 -9.71 12.87 16.08
C PRO A 67 -9.66 13.90 17.21
N ASP A 68 -8.95 13.63 18.30
CA ASP A 68 -8.74 14.55 19.43
C ASP A 68 -7.64 15.60 19.16
N GLY A 69 -6.94 15.50 18.03
CA GLY A 69 -5.86 16.40 17.64
C GLY A 69 -4.49 16.05 18.22
N SER A 70 -4.34 14.93 18.94
CA SER A 70 -3.05 14.51 19.51
C SER A 70 -2.05 14.02 18.47
N ALA A 71 -2.51 13.57 17.29
CA ALA A 71 -1.67 13.25 16.14
C ALA A 71 -2.39 13.63 14.84
N THR A 72 -1.75 14.43 13.97
CA THR A 72 -2.39 14.95 12.75
C THR A 72 -1.56 14.79 11.48
N ASP A 73 -0.38 14.16 11.55
CA ASP A 73 0.58 14.11 10.45
C ASP A 73 0.02 13.39 9.21
N GLY A 74 -0.82 12.36 9.40
CA GLY A 74 -1.47 11.67 8.28
C GLY A 74 -2.37 12.57 7.42
N LEU A 75 -3.02 13.57 8.02
CA LEU A 75 -3.77 14.58 7.26
C LEU A 75 -2.84 15.37 6.34
N TYR A 76 -1.75 15.92 6.88
CA TYR A 76 -0.81 16.71 6.09
C TYR A 76 -0.15 15.87 4.99
N ARG A 77 0.14 14.59 5.28
CA ARG A 77 0.70 13.67 4.30
C ARG A 77 -0.26 13.42 3.14
N ILE A 78 -1.54 13.17 3.43
CA ILE A 78 -2.57 12.97 2.40
C ILE A 78 -2.75 14.26 1.58
N GLN A 79 -2.79 15.43 2.22
CA GLN A 79 -2.87 16.72 1.51
C GLN A 79 -1.71 16.91 0.53
N GLN A 80 -0.47 16.67 0.98
CA GLN A 80 0.71 16.78 0.11
C GLN A 80 0.64 15.84 -1.10
N LEU A 81 0.18 14.60 -0.89
CA LEU A 81 0.04 13.62 -1.96
C LEU A 81 -1.10 13.95 -2.91
N PHE A 82 -2.20 14.51 -2.39
CA PHE A 82 -3.30 15.02 -3.19
C PHE A 82 -2.83 16.16 -4.10
N ASP A 83 -2.18 17.17 -3.53
CA ASP A 83 -1.64 18.31 -4.28
C ASP A 83 -0.61 17.84 -5.32
N LYS A 84 0.24 16.87 -4.96
CA LYS A 84 1.19 16.28 -5.91
C LYS A 84 0.48 15.52 -7.03
N ALA A 85 -0.57 14.78 -6.74
CA ALA A 85 -1.36 14.10 -7.76
C ALA A 85 -1.99 15.12 -8.73
N VAL A 86 -2.58 16.20 -8.21
CA VAL A 86 -3.15 17.30 -9.02
C VAL A 86 -2.09 17.93 -9.92
N GLU A 87 -0.89 18.20 -9.40
CA GLU A 87 0.24 18.74 -10.17
C GLU A 87 0.64 17.79 -11.32
N LEU A 88 0.83 16.50 -11.02
CA LEU A 88 1.23 15.50 -12.01
C LEU A 88 0.17 15.32 -13.10
N ILE A 89 -1.11 15.29 -12.72
CA ILE A 89 -2.25 15.12 -13.64
C ILE A 89 -2.42 16.35 -14.52
N SER A 90 -2.39 17.56 -13.94
CA SER A 90 -2.55 18.82 -14.70
C SER A 90 -1.38 19.05 -15.66
N SER A 91 -0.18 18.62 -15.29
CA SER A 91 1.03 18.75 -16.10
C SER A 91 1.26 17.60 -17.10
N ASN A 92 0.30 16.67 -17.26
CA ASN A 92 0.43 15.50 -18.15
C ASN A 92 1.71 14.68 -17.91
N GLN A 93 2.10 14.51 -16.65
CA GLN A 93 3.27 13.71 -16.30
C GLN A 93 3.05 12.23 -16.60
N SER A 94 4.11 11.42 -16.53
CA SER A 94 4.03 10.01 -16.90
C SER A 94 3.01 9.24 -16.06
N ALA A 95 2.29 8.31 -16.68
CA ALA A 95 1.36 7.42 -15.99
C ALA A 95 2.04 6.64 -14.85
N ASP A 96 3.34 6.35 -14.96
CA ASP A 96 4.12 5.69 -13.91
C ASP A 96 4.19 6.54 -12.63
N SER A 97 4.46 7.84 -12.80
CA SER A 97 4.56 8.79 -11.68
C SER A 97 3.20 9.03 -11.02
N ILE A 98 2.15 9.19 -11.83
CA ILE A 98 0.78 9.37 -11.33
C ILE A 98 0.34 8.10 -10.58
N ALA A 99 0.49 6.92 -11.18
CA ALA A 99 0.12 5.65 -10.55
C ALA A 99 0.85 5.42 -9.21
N TYR A 100 2.14 5.74 -9.15
CA TYR A 100 2.91 5.62 -7.91
C TYR A 100 2.43 6.59 -6.83
N THR A 101 2.20 7.87 -7.17
CA THR A 101 1.67 8.88 -6.22
C THR A 101 0.27 8.53 -5.73
N LEU A 102 -0.63 8.09 -6.62
CA LEU A 102 -1.97 7.62 -6.24
C LEU A 102 -1.89 6.39 -5.33
N GLY A 103 -0.94 5.49 -5.60
CA GLY A 103 -0.61 4.36 -4.73
C GLY A 103 -0.16 4.80 -3.34
N LEU A 104 0.79 5.74 -3.24
CA LEU A 104 1.22 6.33 -1.96
C LEU A 104 0.04 6.94 -1.20
N MET A 105 -0.81 7.71 -1.88
CA MET A 105 -1.97 8.33 -1.24
C MET A 105 -2.96 7.28 -0.72
N SER A 106 -3.17 6.19 -1.46
CA SER A 106 -4.06 5.11 -1.04
C SER A 106 -3.61 4.39 0.23
N HIS A 107 -2.30 4.37 0.50
CA HIS A 107 -1.74 3.79 1.71
C HIS A 107 -2.25 4.54 2.95
N TYR A 108 -1.95 5.85 3.04
CA TYR A 108 -2.31 6.65 4.20
C TYR A 108 -3.83 6.83 4.37
N ILE A 109 -4.59 6.85 3.26
CA ILE A 109 -6.06 6.82 3.33
C ILE A 109 -6.55 5.51 3.96
N ALA A 110 -5.97 4.38 3.55
CA ALA A 110 -6.33 3.09 4.13
C ALA A 110 -6.05 3.08 5.64
N ASP A 111 -4.89 3.57 6.07
CA ASP A 111 -4.51 3.60 7.49
C ASP A 111 -5.48 4.39 8.33
N ILE A 112 -5.90 5.58 7.92
CA ILE A 112 -6.84 6.37 8.72
C ILE A 112 -8.25 5.72 8.75
N ASN A 113 -8.54 4.84 7.78
CA ASN A 113 -9.71 3.97 7.82
C ASN A 113 -9.52 2.70 8.67
N GLN A 114 -8.35 2.45 9.23
CA GLN A 114 -8.07 1.41 10.23
C GLN A 114 -8.34 1.99 11.63
N PRO A 115 -9.23 1.40 12.46
CA PRO A 115 -9.58 1.99 13.75
C PRO A 115 -8.38 2.26 14.69
N LEU A 116 -7.46 1.33 14.87
CA LEU A 116 -6.23 1.47 15.68
C LEU A 116 -5.26 2.56 15.20
N HIS A 117 -5.40 3.10 13.99
CA HIS A 117 -4.62 4.26 13.52
C HIS A 117 -5.24 5.61 13.89
N THR A 118 -6.32 5.59 14.67
CA THR A 118 -7.06 6.79 15.08
C THR A 118 -6.92 7.13 16.56
N ALA A 119 -6.15 6.34 17.29
CA ALA A 119 -5.61 6.69 18.60
C ALA A 119 -4.25 5.98 18.75
N GLY A 120 -3.71 5.93 19.96
CA GLY A 120 -2.42 5.29 20.18
C GLY A 120 -2.23 4.82 21.61
N ARG A 121 -0.98 4.51 21.94
CA ARG A 121 -0.55 4.07 23.29
C ARG A 121 -0.98 4.97 24.45
N ASP A 122 -1.16 6.27 24.21
CA ASP A 122 -1.56 7.24 25.23
C ASP A 122 -3.06 7.06 25.59
N TYR A 123 -3.83 6.47 24.67
CA TYR A 123 -5.22 6.06 24.88
C TYR A 123 -5.33 4.63 25.43
N ASP A 124 -4.60 3.66 24.85
CA ASP A 124 -4.50 2.29 25.36
C ASP A 124 -3.04 1.82 25.40
N ALA A 125 -2.45 1.77 26.59
CA ALA A 125 -1.05 1.39 26.77
C ALA A 125 -0.72 -0.05 26.32
N ASN A 126 -1.73 -0.91 26.16
CA ASN A 126 -1.56 -2.31 25.74
C ASN A 126 -1.89 -2.52 24.25
N GLU A 127 -2.17 -1.46 23.49
CA GLU A 127 -2.57 -1.56 22.07
C GLU A 127 -1.60 -2.38 21.22
N SER A 128 -0.30 -2.22 21.46
CA SER A 128 0.74 -2.95 20.74
C SER A 128 0.63 -4.48 20.86
N GLU A 129 -0.04 -5.00 21.88
CA GLU A 129 -0.22 -6.45 22.08
C GLU A 129 -1.16 -7.06 21.04
N TYR A 130 -2.10 -6.28 20.50
CA TYR A 130 -3.12 -6.75 19.57
C TYR A 130 -3.08 -6.10 18.19
N HIS A 131 -2.41 -4.95 18.04
CA HIS A 131 -2.34 -4.21 16.78
C HIS A 131 -1.89 -5.09 15.60
N SER A 132 -0.66 -5.59 15.64
CA SER A 132 -0.13 -6.42 14.55
C SER A 132 -0.84 -7.78 14.43
N LEU A 133 -1.49 -8.25 15.49
CA LEU A 133 -2.28 -9.48 15.44
C LEU A 133 -3.55 -9.26 14.60
N PHE A 134 -4.29 -8.19 14.87
CA PHE A 134 -5.50 -7.81 14.13
C PHE A 134 -5.25 -7.71 12.63
N GLU A 135 -4.20 -7.00 12.25
CA GLU A 135 -3.85 -6.80 10.85
C GLU A 135 -3.41 -8.08 10.14
N ARG A 136 -2.65 -8.93 10.85
CA ARG A 136 -2.20 -10.21 10.32
C ARG A 136 -3.37 -11.17 10.13
N ASP A 137 -4.29 -11.20 11.09
CA ASP A 137 -5.40 -12.15 11.11
C ASP A 137 -6.42 -11.87 9.99
N LEU A 138 -6.40 -10.67 9.39
CA LEU A 138 -7.20 -10.35 8.20
C LEU A 138 -6.72 -11.01 6.92
N ASN A 139 -5.44 -11.38 6.81
CA ASN A 139 -4.84 -11.90 5.57
C ASN A 139 -5.59 -13.09 4.94
N PRO A 140 -6.07 -14.09 5.70
CA PRO A 140 -6.85 -15.19 5.14
C PRO A 140 -8.20 -14.70 4.56
N VAL A 141 -8.83 -13.73 5.22
CA VAL A 141 -10.16 -13.20 4.88
C VAL A 141 -10.13 -12.34 3.63
N LEU A 142 -9.02 -11.65 3.34
CA LEU A 142 -8.89 -10.75 2.17
C LEU A 142 -9.26 -11.42 0.84
N LYS A 143 -9.03 -12.72 0.71
CA LYS A 143 -9.33 -13.50 -0.51
C LYS A 143 -10.81 -13.77 -0.70
N GLU A 144 -11.60 -13.71 0.38
CA GLU A 144 -13.04 -13.97 0.39
C GLU A 144 -13.84 -12.70 0.08
N LEU A 145 -13.23 -11.52 0.23
CA LEU A 145 -13.92 -10.25 0.03
C LEU A 145 -14.16 -9.99 -1.45
N THR A 146 -15.43 -9.75 -1.77
CA THR A 146 -15.86 -9.27 -3.08
C THR A 146 -15.50 -7.81 -3.28
N LEU A 147 -15.59 -7.33 -4.53
CA LEU A 147 -15.46 -5.92 -4.82
C LEU A 147 -16.61 -5.16 -4.13
N PRO A 148 -16.36 -4.05 -3.41
CA PRO A 148 -17.41 -3.31 -2.75
C PRO A 148 -18.28 -2.55 -3.75
N VAL A 149 -19.56 -2.38 -3.40
CA VAL A 149 -20.45 -1.44 -4.07
C VAL A 149 -20.17 -0.05 -3.50
N ILE A 150 -19.81 0.88 -4.37
CA ILE A 150 -19.44 2.26 -4.03
C ILE A 150 -20.26 3.29 -4.83
N GLU A 151 -20.24 4.54 -4.37
CA GLU A 151 -20.78 5.71 -5.08
C GLU A 151 -19.68 6.74 -5.26
N TYR A 152 -19.58 7.39 -6.43
CA TYR A 152 -18.56 8.43 -6.62
C TYR A 152 -18.92 9.70 -5.88
N ARG A 153 -18.05 10.10 -4.94
CA ARG A 153 -18.18 11.35 -4.18
C ARG A 153 -16.83 12.08 -4.14
N PRO A 154 -16.36 12.62 -5.28
CA PRO A 154 -15.04 13.23 -5.40
C PRO A 154 -14.73 14.21 -4.26
N VAL A 155 -13.53 14.11 -3.70
CA VAL A 155 -13.11 14.97 -2.58
C VAL A 155 -12.86 16.39 -3.08
N ASN A 156 -13.56 17.36 -2.47
CA ASN A 156 -13.33 18.80 -2.68
C ASN A 156 -12.49 19.43 -1.56
N PHE A 157 -12.62 18.91 -0.33
CA PHE A 157 -11.92 19.39 0.87
C PHE A 157 -11.26 18.20 1.55
N VAL A 158 -9.94 18.07 1.40
CA VAL A 158 -9.15 16.94 1.93
C VAL A 158 -9.28 16.85 3.44
N GLU A 159 -9.11 17.98 4.14
CA GLU A 159 -9.17 18.03 5.61
C GLU A 159 -10.50 17.51 6.17
N ASP A 160 -11.63 17.98 5.63
CA ASP A 160 -12.95 17.55 6.05
C ASP A 160 -13.14 16.04 5.83
N ARG A 161 -12.68 15.53 4.68
CA ARG A 161 -12.79 14.10 4.37
C ARG A 161 -11.93 13.24 5.31
N VAL A 162 -10.69 13.65 5.57
CA VAL A 162 -9.78 12.95 6.50
C VAL A 162 -10.36 12.94 7.91
N LYS A 163 -10.86 14.08 8.40
CA LYS A 163 -11.52 14.18 9.71
C LYS A 163 -12.74 13.27 9.80
N ALA A 164 -13.57 13.24 8.77
CA ALA A 164 -14.77 12.41 8.74
C ALA A 164 -14.43 10.91 8.75
N MET A 165 -13.47 10.46 7.93
CA MET A 165 -13.09 9.04 7.87
C MET A 165 -12.41 8.57 9.16
N ALA A 166 -11.53 9.39 9.75
CA ALA A 166 -10.90 9.08 11.03
C ALA A 166 -11.92 8.98 12.15
N LYS A 167 -12.85 9.95 12.22
CA LYS A 167 -13.92 9.95 13.23
C LYS A 167 -14.80 8.71 13.12
N GLU A 168 -15.14 8.27 11.91
CA GLU A 168 -15.93 7.04 11.73
C GLU A 168 -15.13 5.79 12.13
N ALA A 169 -13.88 5.67 11.70
CA ALA A 169 -13.03 4.52 12.06
C ALA A 169 -12.81 4.42 13.57
N ASN A 170 -12.59 5.56 14.25
CA ASN A 170 -12.35 5.63 15.69
C ASN A 170 -13.49 5.05 16.53
N ARG A 171 -14.73 5.04 16.03
CA ARG A 171 -15.89 4.45 16.74
C ARG A 171 -15.72 2.96 17.04
N TYR A 172 -14.84 2.28 16.31
CA TYR A 172 -14.57 0.85 16.43
C TYR A 172 -13.21 0.56 17.09
N TYR A 173 -12.53 1.56 17.64
CA TYR A 173 -11.21 1.39 18.25
C TYR A 173 -11.27 0.36 19.40
N ASP A 174 -12.15 0.60 20.39
CA ASP A 174 -12.20 -0.17 21.62
C ASP A 174 -12.59 -1.64 21.41
N GLU A 175 -13.49 -1.92 20.46
CA GLU A 175 -13.98 -3.28 20.22
C GLU A 175 -12.87 -4.23 19.77
N ILE A 176 -11.84 -3.72 19.07
CA ILE A 176 -10.68 -4.52 18.66
C ILE A 176 -9.90 -4.98 19.89
N GLY A 177 -9.54 -4.04 20.76
CA GLY A 177 -8.81 -4.36 22.00
C GLY A 177 -9.60 -5.29 22.92
N ILE A 178 -10.92 -5.10 23.03
CA ILE A 178 -11.81 -6.00 23.79
C ILE A 178 -11.76 -7.42 23.21
N ALA A 179 -11.97 -7.59 21.91
CA ALA A 179 -12.02 -8.90 21.29
C ALA A 179 -10.69 -9.66 21.38
N TYR A 180 -9.55 -8.97 21.24
CA TYR A 180 -8.24 -9.61 21.33
C TYR A 180 -7.85 -9.96 22.77
N ARG A 181 -8.11 -9.09 23.74
CA ARG A 181 -7.86 -9.39 25.16
C ARG A 181 -8.70 -10.53 25.71
N GLU A 182 -9.93 -10.68 25.21
CA GLU A 182 -10.82 -11.80 25.54
C GLU A 182 -10.50 -13.09 24.77
N GLY A 183 -9.48 -13.10 23.91
CA GLY A 183 -9.09 -14.26 23.12
C GLY A 183 -10.02 -14.61 21.96
N LYS A 184 -10.96 -13.72 21.60
CA LYS A 184 -11.90 -13.91 20.48
C LYS A 184 -11.29 -13.58 19.12
N GLY A 185 -10.30 -12.66 19.11
CA GLY A 185 -9.57 -12.24 17.91
C GLY A 185 -10.48 -11.63 16.84
N LEU A 186 -10.17 -11.88 15.56
CA LEU A 186 -10.88 -11.31 14.42
C LEU A 186 -12.34 -11.78 14.27
N THR A 187 -12.71 -12.96 14.78
CA THR A 187 -14.03 -13.59 14.52
C THR A 187 -15.22 -12.65 14.73
N PRO A 188 -15.39 -12.00 15.91
CA PRO A 188 -16.49 -11.04 16.12
C PRO A 188 -16.32 -9.73 15.36
N LEU A 189 -15.08 -9.38 14.97
CA LEU A 189 -14.73 -8.13 14.30
C LEU A 189 -14.85 -8.21 12.79
N ARG A 190 -14.97 -9.41 12.21
CA ARG A 190 -14.96 -9.61 10.76
C ARG A 190 -15.93 -8.68 10.02
N PRO A 191 -17.22 -8.56 10.41
CA PRO A 191 -18.12 -7.63 9.73
C PRO A 191 -17.68 -6.16 9.81
N MET A 192 -17.07 -5.74 10.92
CA MET A 192 -16.53 -4.38 11.04
C MET A 192 -15.31 -4.19 10.13
N ALA A 193 -14.36 -5.13 10.14
CA ALA A 193 -13.17 -5.03 9.30
C ALA A 193 -13.52 -4.99 7.80
N GLU A 194 -14.51 -5.77 7.36
CA GLU A 194 -15.03 -5.72 5.99
C GLU A 194 -15.65 -4.35 5.65
N ARG A 195 -16.39 -3.74 6.59
CA ARG A 195 -16.90 -2.37 6.43
C ARG A 195 -15.76 -1.34 6.34
N GLN A 196 -14.73 -1.46 7.17
CA GLN A 196 -13.60 -0.53 7.15
C GLN A 196 -12.75 -0.66 5.88
N ILE A 197 -12.54 -1.88 5.37
CA ILE A 197 -11.89 -2.10 4.07
C ILE A 197 -12.74 -1.49 2.94
N THR A 198 -14.06 -1.67 2.97
CA THR A 198 -14.98 -1.06 2.00
C THR A 198 -14.92 0.47 2.06
N ALA A 199 -14.95 1.05 3.26
CA ALA A 199 -14.85 2.48 3.47
C ALA A 199 -13.50 3.04 2.99
N ALA A 200 -12.39 2.33 3.26
CA ALA A 200 -11.08 2.68 2.73
C ALA A 200 -11.07 2.69 1.20
N THR A 201 -11.57 1.64 0.56
CA THR A 201 -11.64 1.57 -0.92
C THR A 201 -12.49 2.71 -1.50
N GLN A 202 -13.66 2.99 -0.91
CA GLN A 202 -14.50 4.13 -1.29
C GLN A 202 -13.75 5.46 -1.17
N ASN A 203 -13.11 5.72 -0.04
CA ASN A 203 -12.37 6.97 0.17
C ASN A 203 -11.19 7.09 -0.80
N VAL A 204 -10.45 6.01 -1.07
CA VAL A 204 -9.37 6.03 -2.07
C VAL A 204 -9.90 6.45 -3.44
N VAL A 205 -11.02 5.86 -3.90
CA VAL A 205 -11.65 6.24 -5.16
C VAL A 205 -12.09 7.71 -5.14
N ASP A 206 -12.74 8.16 -4.07
CA ASP A 206 -13.19 9.55 -3.93
C ASP A 206 -12.03 10.56 -3.96
N PHE A 207 -10.91 10.24 -3.32
CA PHE A 207 -9.70 11.08 -3.33
C PHE A 207 -9.05 11.11 -4.72
N TRP A 208 -8.97 9.96 -5.41
CA TRP A 208 -8.44 9.91 -6.76
C TRP A 208 -9.31 10.71 -7.72
N LEU A 209 -10.63 10.54 -7.69
CA LEU A 209 -11.56 11.33 -8.49
C LEU A 209 -11.47 12.82 -8.15
N GLY A 210 -11.34 13.17 -6.87
CA GLY A 210 -11.14 14.54 -6.41
C GLY A 210 -9.87 15.17 -7.01
N ALA A 211 -8.75 14.43 -7.02
CA ALA A 211 -7.50 14.91 -7.60
C ALA A 211 -7.62 15.12 -9.12
N TYR A 212 -8.31 14.23 -9.84
CA TYR A 212 -8.60 14.42 -11.26
C TYR A 212 -9.49 15.64 -11.51
N GLN A 213 -10.56 15.79 -10.73
CA GLN A 213 -11.48 16.92 -10.82
C GLN A 213 -10.76 18.25 -10.55
N ALA A 214 -9.93 18.31 -9.51
CA ALA A 214 -9.12 19.49 -9.18
C ALA A 214 -8.07 19.80 -10.27
N ALA A 215 -7.60 18.79 -11.00
CA ALA A 215 -6.74 18.96 -12.17
C ALA A 215 -7.51 19.31 -13.47
N GLY A 216 -8.81 19.54 -13.40
CA GLY A 216 -9.66 19.88 -14.55
C GLY A 216 -10.05 18.69 -15.44
N ARG A 217 -9.92 17.45 -14.94
CA ARG A 217 -10.32 16.22 -15.64
C ARG A 217 -11.53 15.60 -14.95
N ILE A 218 -12.66 15.58 -15.64
CA ILE A 218 -13.92 15.02 -15.11
C ILE A 218 -14.26 13.75 -15.88
N PHE A 219 -14.61 12.72 -15.15
CA PHE A 219 -15.10 11.46 -15.70
C PHE A 219 -16.63 11.52 -15.81
N PRO A 220 -17.23 11.32 -17.01
CA PRO A 220 -18.69 11.28 -17.15
C PRO A 220 -19.32 9.98 -16.62
N GLU A 221 -18.53 8.93 -16.41
CA GLU A 221 -19.01 7.61 -15.98
C GLU A 221 -19.48 7.62 -14.52
N SER A 222 -20.55 6.86 -14.24
CA SER A 222 -21.00 6.62 -12.86
C SER A 222 -20.34 5.39 -12.24
N ALA A 223 -20.33 5.30 -10.91
CA ALA A 223 -19.82 4.12 -10.19
C ALA A 223 -20.52 2.82 -10.61
N ALA A 224 -21.82 2.87 -10.91
CA ALA A 224 -22.59 1.72 -11.37
C ALA A 224 -22.14 1.23 -12.76
N MET A 225 -21.69 2.12 -13.64
CA MET A 225 -21.12 1.74 -14.94
C MET A 225 -19.79 1.02 -14.74
N ALA A 226 -18.90 1.57 -13.91
CA ALA A 226 -17.61 0.95 -13.62
C ALA A 226 -17.73 -0.43 -12.93
N GLN A 227 -18.80 -0.68 -12.17
CA GLN A 227 -19.07 -1.98 -11.52
C GLN A 227 -19.68 -3.03 -12.45
N ASN A 228 -20.46 -2.61 -13.47
CA ASN A 228 -21.15 -3.51 -14.39
C ASN A 228 -20.29 -3.94 -15.59
N GLU A 229 -19.17 -3.26 -15.81
CA GLU A 229 -18.19 -3.68 -16.82
C GLU A 229 -17.48 -4.94 -16.34
N SER A 230 -17.45 -5.96 -17.23
CA SER A 230 -16.79 -7.24 -16.93
C SER A 230 -15.35 -6.98 -16.50
N PRO A 231 -14.81 -7.69 -15.48
CA PRO A 231 -13.39 -7.62 -15.13
C PRO A 231 -12.44 -8.03 -16.27
N ASP A 232 -12.98 -8.44 -17.42
CA ASP A 232 -12.30 -8.71 -18.68
C ASP A 232 -11.79 -7.45 -19.38
N GLU A 233 -11.02 -6.64 -18.67
CA GLU A 233 -9.86 -5.96 -19.25
C GLU A 233 -8.73 -5.96 -18.21
N ASN A 234 -7.88 -7.00 -18.30
CA ASN A 234 -6.45 -6.93 -18.05
C ASN A 234 -5.96 -6.30 -16.71
N TRP A 235 -6.68 -6.48 -15.60
CA TRP A 235 -6.11 -6.33 -14.25
C TRP A 235 -5.68 -7.68 -13.63
N SER A 236 -6.09 -8.78 -14.26
CA SER A 236 -5.75 -10.16 -13.89
C SER A 236 -4.93 -10.89 -14.95
N SER A 237 -4.09 -10.20 -15.75
CA SER A 237 -3.02 -10.92 -16.43
C SER A 237 -2.13 -11.56 -15.36
N LYS A 238 -2.42 -12.83 -15.06
CA LYS A 238 -1.38 -13.84 -15.17
C LYS A 238 -0.76 -13.56 -16.54
N GLU A 239 0.39 -12.89 -16.54
CA GLU A 239 1.38 -13.26 -17.53
C GLU A 239 1.59 -14.77 -17.33
N THR A 240 0.83 -15.54 -18.11
CA THR A 240 1.26 -16.88 -18.46
C THR A 240 2.49 -16.61 -19.30
N PRO A 241 3.69 -17.08 -18.90
CA PRO A 241 4.92 -16.69 -19.57
C PRO A 241 4.80 -17.07 -21.04
N GLN A 242 4.77 -16.05 -21.89
CA GLN A 242 4.97 -16.25 -23.31
C GLN A 242 6.37 -16.86 -23.43
N SER A 243 6.46 -18.07 -23.99
CA SER A 243 7.74 -18.71 -24.21
C SER A 243 8.63 -17.81 -25.06
N LYS A 244 9.93 -17.71 -24.67
CA LYS A 244 11.11 -17.11 -25.37
C LYS A 244 11.37 -15.65 -24.95
N SER A 245 12.54 -15.26 -24.45
CA SER A 245 13.90 -15.57 -24.95
C SER A 245 14.97 -15.58 -23.84
N SER A 246 16.20 -15.97 -24.17
CA SER A 246 17.37 -16.09 -23.29
C SER A 246 17.91 -14.77 -22.71
N SER A 247 17.21 -13.64 -22.85
CA SER A 247 17.63 -12.30 -22.40
C SER A 247 17.17 -11.93 -20.99
N ASP A 248 16.43 -12.81 -20.30
CA ASP A 248 15.69 -12.47 -19.08
C ASP A 248 16.32 -13.00 -17.78
N GLN A 249 17.57 -13.47 -17.87
CA GLN A 249 18.34 -13.98 -16.75
C GLN A 249 19.69 -13.25 -16.63
N VAL A 250 20.07 -12.89 -15.41
CA VAL A 250 21.36 -12.24 -15.13
C VAL A 250 22.27 -13.18 -14.35
N ASN A 251 23.54 -13.28 -14.74
CA ASN A 251 24.53 -13.98 -13.92
C ASN A 251 25.09 -13.00 -12.87
N ILE A 252 24.78 -13.23 -11.58
CA ILE A 252 25.18 -12.32 -10.50
C ILE A 252 26.67 -12.35 -10.20
N ASN A 253 27.42 -13.35 -10.68
CA ASN A 253 28.88 -13.45 -10.55
C ASN A 253 29.64 -12.77 -11.68
N THR A 254 29.02 -12.54 -12.85
CA THR A 254 29.75 -12.02 -14.03
C THR A 254 29.17 -10.73 -14.62
N ALA A 255 27.90 -10.41 -14.39
CA ALA A 255 27.26 -9.22 -14.95
C ALA A 255 27.93 -7.90 -14.51
N SER A 256 27.85 -6.85 -15.33
CA SER A 256 28.37 -5.54 -14.94
C SER A 256 27.48 -4.86 -13.87
N ALA A 257 27.98 -3.81 -13.24
CA ALA A 257 27.19 -3.03 -12.28
C ALA A 257 25.96 -2.39 -12.96
N ASP A 258 26.09 -1.96 -14.21
CA ASP A 258 25.02 -1.35 -14.98
C ASP A 258 23.97 -2.38 -15.40
N ASP A 259 24.40 -3.59 -15.77
CA ASP A 259 23.47 -4.71 -16.07
C ASP A 259 22.68 -5.11 -14.83
N LEU A 260 23.34 -5.22 -13.67
CA LEU A 260 22.70 -5.54 -12.40
C LEU A 260 21.74 -4.44 -11.94
N ALA A 261 22.14 -3.18 -12.06
CA ALA A 261 21.31 -2.02 -11.72
C ALA A 261 20.04 -1.99 -12.57
N THR A 262 20.19 -2.18 -13.89
CA THR A 262 19.09 -2.21 -14.84
C THR A 262 18.18 -3.42 -14.59
N PHE A 263 18.76 -4.61 -14.47
CA PHE A 263 18.03 -5.86 -14.31
C PHE A 263 17.19 -5.90 -13.02
N PHE A 264 17.78 -5.48 -11.89
CA PHE A 264 17.08 -5.47 -10.61
C PHE A 264 16.30 -4.18 -10.35
N ASN A 265 16.40 -3.19 -11.24
CA ASN A 265 15.89 -1.84 -11.06
C ASN A 265 16.32 -1.25 -9.71
N ILE A 266 17.63 -1.27 -9.45
CA ILE A 266 18.26 -0.74 -8.24
C ILE A 266 19.30 0.32 -8.60
N PRO A 267 19.61 1.26 -7.69
CA PRO A 267 20.71 2.20 -7.90
C PRO A 267 22.04 1.48 -8.15
N LYS A 268 22.89 2.04 -9.01
CA LYS A 268 24.24 1.51 -9.32
C LYS A 268 25.07 1.27 -8.05
N SER A 269 24.92 2.10 -7.02
CA SER A 269 25.58 1.92 -5.72
C SER A 269 25.20 0.62 -5.01
N LYS A 270 23.95 0.15 -5.13
CA LYS A 270 23.54 -1.17 -4.60
C LYS A 270 24.03 -2.31 -5.49
N ALA A 271 24.05 -2.12 -6.81
CA ALA A 271 24.60 -3.11 -7.74
C ALA A 271 26.09 -3.37 -7.52
N LEU A 272 26.86 -2.32 -7.18
CA LEU A 272 28.29 -2.45 -6.83
C LEU A 272 28.51 -3.36 -5.61
N ARG A 273 27.61 -3.34 -4.61
CA ARG A 273 27.70 -4.25 -3.45
C ARG A 273 27.52 -5.71 -3.83
N ILE A 274 26.74 -6.01 -4.87
CA ILE A 274 26.63 -7.36 -5.42
C ILE A 274 27.99 -7.78 -5.99
N ILE A 275 28.69 -6.88 -6.69
CA ILE A 275 30.03 -7.14 -7.23
C ILE A 275 31.04 -7.38 -6.10
N GLU A 276 30.99 -6.57 -5.04
CA GLU A 276 31.84 -6.70 -3.85
C GLU A 276 31.62 -8.04 -3.12
N GLY A 277 30.39 -8.58 -3.16
CA GLY A 277 30.04 -9.85 -2.53
C GLY A 277 30.37 -11.10 -3.35
N ARG A 278 30.92 -10.97 -4.56
CA ARG A 278 31.25 -12.10 -5.43
C ARG A 278 32.47 -12.90 -4.92
N PRO A 279 32.56 -14.20 -5.25
CA PRO A 279 31.57 -15.02 -5.95
C PRO A 279 30.51 -15.61 -5.01
N PHE A 280 29.29 -15.75 -5.51
CA PHE A 280 28.19 -16.43 -4.84
C PHE A 280 28.13 -17.90 -5.26
N SER A 281 27.92 -18.79 -4.29
CA SER A 281 27.78 -20.25 -4.52
C SER A 281 26.31 -20.68 -4.62
N SER A 282 25.40 -19.83 -4.14
CA SER A 282 23.96 -19.99 -4.22
C SER A 282 23.30 -18.64 -4.51
N VAL A 283 22.15 -18.67 -5.20
CA VAL A 283 21.32 -17.47 -5.43
C VAL A 283 20.93 -16.81 -4.09
N TYR A 284 20.77 -17.60 -3.03
CA TYR A 284 20.44 -17.11 -1.68
C TYR A 284 21.61 -16.41 -0.97
N ASP A 285 22.85 -16.56 -1.43
CA ASP A 285 23.97 -15.82 -0.85
C ASP A 285 23.86 -14.31 -1.10
N LEU A 286 23.10 -13.90 -2.12
CA LEU A 286 22.79 -12.50 -2.38
C LEU A 286 22.07 -11.83 -1.19
N ALA A 287 21.33 -12.58 -0.38
CA ALA A 287 20.67 -12.07 0.83
C ALA A 287 21.65 -11.69 1.95
N LYS A 288 22.93 -12.07 1.83
CA LYS A 288 24.01 -11.70 2.77
C LYS A 288 24.65 -10.35 2.40
N VAL A 289 24.39 -9.85 1.19
CA VAL A 289 24.88 -8.54 0.74
C VAL A 289 24.07 -7.44 1.40
N ASP A 290 24.76 -6.43 1.96
CA ASP A 290 24.10 -5.31 2.63
C ASP A 290 23.13 -4.57 1.70
N GLY A 291 21.88 -4.43 2.14
CA GLY A 291 20.78 -3.85 1.37
C GLY A 291 19.95 -4.84 0.55
N PHE A 292 20.24 -6.15 0.66
CA PHE A 292 19.45 -7.25 0.09
C PHE A 292 18.96 -8.18 1.19
N ASN A 293 17.86 -8.89 0.94
CA ASN A 293 17.29 -9.86 1.89
C ASN A 293 16.68 -11.05 1.16
N VAL A 294 16.29 -12.07 1.92
CA VAL A 294 15.74 -13.33 1.37
C VAL A 294 14.49 -13.10 0.52
N HIS A 295 13.65 -12.10 0.85
CA HIS A 295 12.47 -11.77 0.05
C HIS A 295 12.83 -11.16 -1.31
N PHE A 296 13.83 -10.29 -1.35
CA PHE A 296 14.38 -9.75 -2.60
C PHE A 296 14.89 -10.89 -3.50
N VAL A 297 15.67 -11.81 -2.93
CA VAL A 297 16.19 -12.96 -3.67
C VAL A 297 15.06 -13.83 -4.19
N ARG A 298 14.09 -14.18 -3.35
CA ARG A 298 12.96 -15.04 -3.73
C ARG A 298 12.13 -14.47 -4.87
N ARG A 299 12.00 -13.13 -4.96
CA ARG A 299 11.30 -12.45 -6.06
C ARG A 299 12.00 -12.61 -7.43
N HIS A 300 13.31 -12.81 -7.43
CA HIS A 300 14.12 -12.86 -8.65
C HIS A 300 14.80 -14.22 -8.88
N LYS A 301 14.57 -15.21 -8.00
CA LYS A 301 15.36 -16.46 -7.95
C LYS A 301 15.43 -17.20 -9.28
N ASP A 302 14.34 -17.22 -10.03
CA ASP A 302 14.23 -17.98 -11.30
C ASP A 302 14.91 -17.26 -12.47
N ARG A 303 15.32 -16.00 -12.25
CA ARG A 303 15.97 -15.13 -13.23
C ARG A 303 17.44 -14.85 -12.88
N ILE A 304 17.97 -15.45 -11.81
CA ILE A 304 19.37 -15.31 -11.40
C ILE A 304 20.16 -16.57 -11.78
N LYS A 305 21.31 -16.38 -12.42
CA LYS A 305 22.34 -17.39 -12.66
C LYS A 305 23.55 -17.14 -11.76
N LEU A 306 24.29 -18.20 -11.48
CA LEU A 306 25.59 -18.19 -10.80
C LEU A 306 26.70 -18.37 -11.81
#